data_AF-A0A7H4MIJ2-F1
#
_entry.id   AF-A0A7H4MIJ2-F1
#
_cell.length_a   1.000
_cell.length_b   1.000
_cell.length_c   1.000
_cell.angle_alpha   90.00
_cell.angle_beta   90.00
_cell.angle_gamma   90.00
#
_symmetry.space_group_name_H-M   'P 1'
#
loop_
_entity.id
_entity.type
_entity.pdbx_description
1 polymer ?
#
loop_
_entity_poly.entity_id
_entity_poly.type
_entity_poly.pdbx_seq_one_letter_code
_entity_poly.pdbx_strand_id
1 'polypeptide(L)' 'MAGLTKEQRAQRAAEQTASTQADNNVPVSTTSQLVAMVTDFPAFPGAPNTANVHPDKVENWKAHGWKEME' A
#
# COMPACT_ATOMS: atom_id res chain seq x y z
N MET A 1 14.85 -33.51 29.32
CA MET A 1 13.99 -32.33 29.11
C MET A 1 14.83 -31.27 28.41
N ALA A 2 14.70 -31.14 27.09
CA ALA A 2 15.58 -30.30 26.29
C ALA A 2 15.30 -28.81 26.57
N GLY A 3 16.12 -28.21 27.42
CA GLY A 3 16.18 -26.77 27.58
C GLY A 3 16.81 -26.17 26.32
N LEU A 4 16.06 -25.30 25.65
CA LEU A 4 16.50 -24.57 24.47
C LEU A 4 17.82 -23.85 24.79
N THR A 5 18.91 -24.22 24.12
CA THR A 5 20.24 -23.63 24.33
C THR A 5 20.21 -22.12 24.06
N LYS A 6 21.10 -21.36 24.73
CA LYS A 6 21.20 -19.90 24.57
C LYS A 6 21.30 -19.47 23.10
N GLU A 7 21.92 -20.32 22.28
CA GLU A 7 22.04 -20.15 20.82
C GLU A 7 20.72 -20.25 20.07
N GLN A 8 19.83 -21.18 20.42
CA GLN A 8 18.51 -21.27 19.77
C GLN A 8 17.61 -20.06 20.07
N ARG A 9 17.76 -19.45 21.25
CA ARG A 9 17.04 -18.20 21.57
C ARG A 9 17.56 -17.03 20.74
N ALA A 10 18.87 -16.97 20.51
CA ALA A 10 19.48 -15.96 19.65
C ALA A 10 19.10 -16.15 18.17
N GLN A 11 19.03 -17.39 17.69
CA GLN A 11 18.55 -17.72 16.34
C GLN A 11 17.09 -17.30 16.15
N ARG A 12 16.20 -17.68 17.07
CA ARG A 12 14.79 -17.26 17.02
C ARG A 12 14.61 -15.74 17.09
N ALA A 13 15.46 -15.03 17.85
CA ALA A 13 15.42 -13.57 17.91
C ALA A 13 15.84 -12.93 16.57
N ALA A 14 16.89 -13.44 15.92
CA ALA A 14 17.32 -12.97 14.60
C ALA A 14 16.30 -13.29 13.50
N GLU A 15 15.68 -14.47 13.56
CA GLU A 15 14.59 -14.86 12.64
C GLU A 15 13.33 -14.02 12.86
N GLN A 16 13.00 -13.64 14.10
CA GLN A 16 11.90 -12.70 14.38
C GLN A 16 12.17 -11.30 13.82
N THR A 17 13.40 -10.78 13.95
CA THR A 17 13.74 -9.48 13.37
C THR A 17 13.72 -9.51 11.84
N ALA A 18 14.16 -10.61 11.23
CA ALA A 18 14.12 -10.77 9.78
C ALA A 18 12.68 -10.95 9.26
N SER A 19 11.81 -11.63 10.02
CA SER A 19 10.39 -11.80 9.68
C SER A 19 9.61 -10.49 9.79
N THR A 20 9.91 -9.64 10.78
CA THR A 20 9.36 -8.27 10.86
C THR A 20 9.86 -7.38 9.72
N GLN A 21 11.07 -7.63 9.20
CA GLN A 21 11.61 -6.88 8.07
C GLN A 21 11.09 -7.40 6.72
N ALA A 22 10.72 -8.68 6.61
CA ALA A 22 10.01 -9.22 5.45
C ALA A 22 8.53 -8.77 5.40
N ASP A 23 7.94 -8.41 6.54
CA ASP A 23 6.64 -7.73 6.63
C ASP A 23 6.73 -6.23 6.28
N ASN A 24 7.90 -5.71 5.88
CA ASN A 24 7.94 -4.45 5.10
C ASN A 24 7.58 -4.66 3.61
N ASN A 25 7.06 -5.85 3.25
CA ASN A 25 6.13 -6.03 2.14
C ASN A 25 4.67 -6.01 2.61
N VAL A 26 4.36 -5.38 3.75
CA VAL A 26 3.24 -4.45 3.69
C VAL A 26 3.72 -3.39 2.72
N PRO A 27 3.06 -3.13 1.56
CA PRO A 27 3.47 -2.04 0.70
C PRO A 27 3.63 -0.86 1.62
N VAL A 28 4.88 -0.40 1.77
CA VAL A 28 5.21 0.75 2.59
C VAL A 28 4.13 1.74 2.17
N SER A 29 3.26 2.10 3.11
CA SER A 29 2.36 3.21 2.93
C SER A 29 3.33 4.38 2.91
N THR A 30 4.01 4.54 1.77
CA THR A 30 4.64 5.77 1.35
C THR A 30 3.54 6.75 1.62
N THR A 31 3.84 7.62 2.57
CA THR A 31 3.05 8.77 2.90
C THR A 31 2.46 9.35 1.61
N SER A 32 1.20 9.01 1.37
CA SER A 32 0.14 9.95 1.08
C SER A 32 0.29 10.79 -0.19
N GLN A 33 1.12 10.41 -1.15
CA GLN A 33 1.11 11.01 -2.49
C GLN A 33 -0.03 10.41 -3.34
N LEU A 34 -1.22 10.27 -2.75
CA LEU A 34 -2.40 9.94 -3.52
C LEU A 34 -2.71 11.16 -4.39
N VAL A 35 -2.76 10.94 -5.69
CA VAL A 35 -3.17 11.95 -6.65
C VAL A 35 -4.69 12.00 -6.61
N ALA A 36 -5.23 13.17 -6.26
CA ALA A 36 -6.66 13.39 -6.38
C ALA A 36 -7.01 13.38 -7.87
N MET A 37 -7.88 12.46 -8.28
CA MET A 37 -8.42 12.41 -9.62
C MET A 37 -9.91 12.72 -9.59
N VAL A 38 -10.40 13.36 -10.66
CA VAL A 38 -11.79 13.73 -10.86
C VAL A 38 -12.31 13.19 -12.20
N THR A 39 -13.56 12.75 -12.27
CA THR A 39 -14.23 12.34 -13.51
C THR A 39 -15.45 13.22 -13.81
N ASP A 40 -15.64 13.57 -15.07
CA ASP A 40 -16.85 14.25 -15.54
C ASP A 40 -18.01 13.24 -15.79
N PHE A 41 -17.67 11.95 -15.85
CA PHE A 41 -18.60 10.86 -16.13
C PHE A 41 -18.71 9.96 -14.90
N PRO A 42 -19.52 10.35 -13.89
CA PRO A 42 -19.77 9.50 -12.74
C PRO A 42 -20.45 8.20 -13.17
N ALA A 43 -20.06 7.08 -12.56
CA ALA A 43 -20.60 5.77 -12.90
C ALA A 43 -22.12 5.64 -12.63
N PHE A 44 -22.64 6.46 -11.71
CA PHE A 44 -24.07 6.55 -11.40
C PHE A 44 -24.45 7.96 -10.93
N PRO A 45 -25.74 8.36 -11.04
CA PRO A 45 -26.19 9.67 -10.58
C PRO A 45 -25.96 9.84 -9.08
N GLY A 46 -25.20 10.87 -8.69
CA GLY A 46 -24.84 11.12 -7.29
C GLY A 46 -23.61 10.38 -6.79
N ALA A 47 -22.86 9.68 -7.66
CA ALA A 47 -21.57 9.11 -7.31
C ALA A 47 -20.55 10.21 -6.99
N PRO A 48 -19.59 9.96 -6.09
CA PRO A 48 -18.45 10.84 -5.93
C PRO A 48 -17.67 10.88 -7.25
N ASN A 49 -17.46 12.09 -7.76
CA ASN A 49 -16.66 12.32 -8.95
C ASN A 49 -15.17 12.46 -8.65
N THR A 50 -14.77 12.44 -7.37
CA THR A 50 -13.37 12.56 -6.93
C THR A 50 -12.89 11.27 -6.26
N ALA A 51 -11.67 10.85 -6.56
CA ALA A 51 -11.03 9.67 -5.96
C ALA A 51 -9.53 9.93 -5.72
N ASN A 52 -9.03 9.49 -4.56
CA ASN A 52 -7.60 9.56 -4.24
C ASN A 52 -6.92 8.28 -4.76
N VAL A 53 -6.09 8.40 -5.79
CA VAL A 53 -5.49 7.25 -6.48
C VAL A 53 -3.97 7.24 -6.37
N HIS A 54 -3.39 6.05 -6.45
CA HIS A 54 -1.94 5.89 -6.43
C HIS A 54 -1.33 6.40 -7.74
N PRO A 55 -0.15 7.07 -7.73
CA PRO A 55 0.52 7.56 -8.94
C PRO A 55 0.73 6.47 -10.01
N ASP A 56 1.09 5.24 -9.61
CA ASP A 56 1.17 4.08 -10.52
C ASP A 56 -0.13 3.75 -11.27
N LYS A 57 -1.28 4.15 -10.70
CA LYS A 57 -2.60 3.88 -11.27
C LYS A 57 -3.17 5.07 -12.02
N VAL A 58 -2.64 6.28 -11.86
CA VAL A 58 -3.17 7.51 -12.47
C VAL A 58 -3.38 7.35 -13.98
N GLU A 59 -2.42 6.78 -14.68
CA GLU A 59 -2.53 6.57 -16.14
C GLU A 59 -3.67 5.63 -16.53
N ASN A 60 -3.89 4.56 -15.75
CA ASN A 60 -5.03 3.67 -15.95
C ASN A 60 -6.35 4.39 -15.71
N TRP A 61 -6.42 5.28 -14.71
CA TRP A 61 -7.62 6.07 -14.44
C TRP A 61 -7.87 7.12 -15.54
N LYS A 62 -6.81 7.75 -16.08
CA LYS A 62 -6.90 8.62 -17.26
C LYS A 62 -7.49 7.91 -18.47
N ALA A 63 -7.11 6.65 -18.70
CA ALA A 63 -7.71 5.82 -19.75
C ALA A 63 -9.23 5.57 -19.53
N HIS A 64 -9.70 5.62 -18.29
CA HIS A 64 -11.13 5.53 -17.94
C HIS A 64 -11.83 6.91 -17.93
N GLY A 65 -11.18 7.96 -18.45
CA GLY A 65 -11.75 9.30 -18.55
C GLY A 65 -11.61 10.16 -17.29
N TRP A 66 -10.86 9.71 -16.28
CA TRP A 66 -10.54 10.51 -15.11
C TRP A 66 -9.40 11.50 -15.43
N LYS A 67 -9.33 12.59 -14.69
CA LYS A 67 -8.30 13.63 -14.83
C LYS A 67 -7.69 13.91 -13.47
N GLU A 68 -6.41 14.28 -13.43
CA GLU A 68 -5.79 14.74 -12.19
C GLU A 68 -6.40 16.09 -11.79
N MET A 69 -6.70 16.25 -10.50
CA MET A 69 -7.12 17.52 -9.92
C MET A 69 -5.84 18.28 -9.56
N GLU A 70 -5.44 19.22 -10.42
CA GLU A 70 -4.29 20.12 -10.23
C GLU A 70 -4.57 21.19 -9.16
#